data_AF-A0AAU3CTR6-F1
#
_entry.id   AF-A0AAU3CTR6-F1
#
_cell.length_a   1.000
_cell.length_b   1.000
_cell.length_c   1.000
_cell.angle_alpha   90.00
_cell.angle_beta   90.00
_cell.angle_gamma   90.00
#
_symmetry.space_group_name_H-M   'P 1'
#
loop_
_entity.id
_entity.type
_entity.pdbx_description
1 polymer ?
#
loop_
_entity_poly.entity_id
_entity_poly.type
_entity_poly.pdbx_seq_one_letter_code
_entity_poly.pdbx_strand_id
1 'polypeptide(L)'
;MANPAPGSTVAPLAPAAAPPPTRRTAFAEGVDKARAAATTEPGRLRVIGAFLALLVLAFGAVTAWQTTDRAAAADDVLHKSQPLSAAAADIYRSLADANTAASSGFLAGGQETAESRERYETDIDEAASKLVTAANNADPDSPSTAVITKLNTLLPEYKGLVERARTYNRQGFPVGGAYLRYANQKMQGEMLPAAQDLYTKENQRLEDDYGDATPYPWAAIALGVLALAGLAWAQHRNYRRTNRVLNHGLVAATATTTIVLLWLVVGHSVARADLDDSYDHGVRSLNVLHDARIASLKARGNENLTLVARGAETVKVTADGEEVTLDKYDHDFSTEITTLGKGLTLAAKLADDQAGEKPVATAESNMVEWKKRHTAAREQDDNGNYEQALALVIGGKDATGACFDGVDKNLANALAHEQTEFRQAAGDGLGAMTGLPIGAAVLAVLGAAGAVVGIGRRLSEYR
;
A
#
# COMPACT_ATOMS: atom_id res chain seq x y z
N MET A 1 55.03 105.88 35.73
CA MET A 1 54.24 105.85 34.48
C MET A 1 53.65 104.44 34.39
N ALA A 2 52.43 104.25 34.86
CA ALA A 2 51.17 104.39 34.12
C ALA A 2 50.80 103.08 33.39
N ASN A 3 49.78 102.40 33.91
CA ASN A 3 49.03 101.32 33.26
C ASN A 3 48.20 101.91 32.09
N PRO A 4 47.88 101.14 31.04
CA PRO A 4 46.52 100.57 31.02
C PRO A 4 46.37 99.19 30.34
N ALA A 5 45.29 98.51 30.73
CA ALA A 5 44.63 97.38 30.06
C ALA A 5 43.74 97.88 28.88
N PRO A 6 42.82 97.09 28.26
CA PRO A 6 42.65 95.64 28.12
C PRO A 6 42.42 95.19 26.64
N GLY A 7 42.35 93.87 26.38
CA GLY A 7 41.93 93.36 25.07
C GLY A 7 41.51 91.88 25.05
N SER A 8 40.20 91.67 24.89
CA SER A 8 39.53 90.55 24.21
C SER A 8 39.41 89.17 24.89
N THR A 9 38.17 88.89 25.30
CA THR A 9 37.54 87.62 25.65
C THR A 9 37.63 86.52 24.60
N VAL A 10 37.93 85.29 25.02
CA VAL A 10 37.54 84.04 24.33
C VAL A 10 36.90 83.10 25.36
N ALA A 11 35.63 82.78 25.14
CA ALA A 11 34.89 81.81 25.94
C ALA A 11 35.36 80.37 25.62
N PRO A 12 35.55 79.48 26.62
CA PRO A 12 35.88 78.09 26.35
C PRO A 12 34.69 77.32 25.76
N LEU A 13 34.96 76.59 24.68
CA LEU A 13 34.04 75.67 24.02
C LEU A 13 33.43 74.65 24.98
N ALA A 14 32.10 74.47 24.91
CA ALA A 14 31.37 73.42 25.59
C ALA A 14 31.84 72.01 25.14
N PRO A 15 31.95 71.03 26.04
CA PRO A 15 32.37 69.68 25.66
C PRO A 15 31.33 69.00 24.77
N ALA A 16 31.81 68.41 23.67
CA ALA A 16 31.00 67.65 22.73
C ALA A 16 30.27 66.49 23.44
N ALA A 17 28.96 66.40 23.21
CA ALA A 17 28.13 65.31 23.72
C ALA A 17 28.62 63.95 23.18
N ALA A 18 28.80 62.99 24.08
CA ALA A 18 29.18 61.63 23.73
C ALA A 18 28.12 60.98 22.81
N PRO A 19 28.54 60.18 21.80
CA PRO A 19 27.61 59.50 20.92
C PRO A 19 26.73 58.51 21.72
N PRO A 20 25.45 58.33 21.36
CA PRO A 20 24.58 57.39 22.06
C PRO A 20 25.12 55.96 21.92
N PRO A 21 25.01 55.12 22.96
CA PRO A 21 25.49 53.75 22.89
C PRO A 21 24.76 53.02 21.76
N THR A 22 25.52 52.40 20.86
CA THR A 22 25.01 51.49 19.84
C THR A 22 24.19 50.40 20.52
N ARG A 23 22.85 50.44 20.37
CA ARG A 23 21.97 49.37 20.87
C ARG A 23 22.34 48.08 20.15
N ARG A 24 23.00 47.16 20.87
CA ARG A 24 23.24 45.81 20.39
C ARG A 24 21.90 45.10 20.24
N THR A 25 21.80 44.19 19.27
CA THR A 25 20.58 43.41 19.07
C THR A 25 20.28 42.56 20.30
N ALA A 26 19.01 42.39 20.64
CA ALA A 26 18.57 41.61 21.81
C ALA A 26 19.13 40.17 21.82
N PHE A 27 19.46 39.65 20.64
CA PHE A 27 20.13 38.36 20.47
C PHE A 27 21.58 38.35 20.98
N ALA A 28 22.36 39.39 20.68
CA ALA A 28 23.74 39.51 21.15
C ALA A 28 23.81 39.73 22.67
N GLU A 29 22.91 40.54 23.24
CA GLU A 29 22.78 40.69 24.69
C GLU A 29 22.29 39.40 25.38
N GLY A 30 21.43 38.63 24.72
CA GLY A 30 20.98 37.32 25.21
C GLY A 30 22.12 36.30 25.29
N VAL A 31 22.98 36.25 24.27
CA VAL A 31 24.16 35.37 24.23
C VAL A 31 25.19 35.77 25.29
N ASP A 32 25.44 37.06 25.48
CA ASP A 32 26.38 37.56 26.49
C ASP A 32 25.87 37.32 27.93
N LYS A 33 24.57 37.50 28.20
CA LYS A 33 23.96 37.15 29.48
C LYS A 33 23.98 35.64 29.74
N ALA A 34 23.79 34.81 28.71
CA ALA A 34 23.93 33.36 28.83
C ALA A 34 25.38 32.95 29.15
N ARG A 35 26.38 33.59 28.52
CA ARG A 35 27.81 33.40 28.81
C ARG A 35 28.20 33.83 30.23
N ALA A 36 27.73 35.00 30.68
CA ALA A 36 28.00 35.52 32.01
C ALA A 36 27.29 34.72 33.12
N ALA A 37 26.10 34.17 32.86
CA ALA A 37 25.43 33.29 33.79
C ALA A 37 26.15 31.93 33.92
N ALA A 38 26.74 31.39 32.84
CA ALA A 38 27.39 30.08 32.82
C ALA A 38 28.63 29.94 33.74
N THR A 39 29.17 31.05 34.26
CA THR A 39 30.30 31.05 35.20
C THR A 39 29.87 30.90 36.67
N THR A 40 28.58 31.09 36.99
CA THR A 40 28.03 30.95 38.35
C THR A 40 27.32 29.60 38.55
N GLU A 41 27.34 29.01 39.76
CA GLU A 41 26.63 27.76 40.04
C GLU A 41 25.12 27.80 39.70
N PRO A 42 24.37 28.88 40.02
CA PRO A 42 22.97 29.02 39.62
C PRO A 42 22.76 29.06 38.10
N GLY A 43 23.65 29.70 37.34
CA GLY A 43 23.53 29.76 35.89
C GLY A 43 23.90 28.43 35.21
N ARG A 44 24.84 27.66 35.76
CA ARG A 44 25.14 26.29 35.28
C ARG A 44 23.94 25.34 35.43
N LEU A 45 23.18 25.44 36.52
CA LEU A 45 21.96 24.66 36.72
C LEU A 45 20.86 25.02 35.71
N ARG A 46 20.72 26.31 35.36
CA ARG A 46 19.78 26.75 34.32
C ARG A 46 20.14 26.23 32.94
N VAL A 47 21.42 26.25 32.57
CA VAL A 47 21.89 25.72 31.28
C VAL A 47 21.66 24.21 31.18
N ILE A 48 21.99 23.45 32.23
CA ILE A 48 21.72 22.00 32.26
C ILE A 48 20.22 21.72 32.14
N GLY A 49 19.38 22.50 32.85
CA GLY A 49 17.94 22.36 32.77
C GLY A 49 17.36 22.66 31.40
N ALA A 50 17.80 23.75 30.79
CA ALA A 50 17.39 24.11 29.43
C ALA A 50 17.84 23.04 28.43
N PHE A 51 19.06 22.52 28.57
CA PHE A 51 19.58 21.44 27.71
C PHE A 51 18.74 20.16 27.85
N LEU A 52 18.47 19.71 29.08
CA LEU A 52 17.64 18.51 29.30
C LEU A 52 16.21 18.69 28.81
N ALA A 53 15.61 19.86 29.04
CA ALA A 53 14.29 20.16 28.54
C ALA A 53 14.26 20.15 27.00
N LEU A 54 15.27 20.73 26.35
CA LEU A 54 15.40 20.70 24.89
C LEU A 54 15.59 19.28 24.37
N LEU A 55 16.37 18.45 25.07
CA LEU A 55 16.60 17.06 24.67
C LEU A 55 15.31 16.23 24.79
N VAL A 56 14.54 16.37 25.88
CA VAL A 56 13.23 15.73 26.05
C VAL A 56 12.22 16.21 25.00
N LEU A 57 12.20 17.50 24.69
CA LEU A 57 11.35 18.04 23.63
C LEU A 57 11.75 17.53 22.25
N ALA A 58 13.05 17.45 21.95
CA ALA A 58 13.56 16.92 20.69
C ALA A 58 13.20 15.43 20.54
N PHE A 59 13.38 14.63 21.61
CA PHE A 59 12.94 13.24 21.64
C PHE A 59 11.42 13.11 21.38
N GLY A 60 10.60 13.90 22.08
CA GLY A 60 9.15 13.91 21.87
C GLY A 60 8.74 14.29 20.45
N ALA A 61 9.35 15.34 19.89
CA ALA A 61 9.05 15.81 18.54
C ALA A 61 9.46 14.80 17.46
N VAL A 62 10.65 14.21 17.56
CA VAL A 62 11.13 13.19 16.61
C VAL A 62 10.32 11.90 16.75
N THR A 63 9.94 11.51 17.97
CA THR A 63 9.04 10.36 18.19
C THR A 63 7.69 10.60 17.54
N ALA A 64 7.07 11.76 17.79
CA ALA A 64 5.79 12.11 17.18
C ALA A 64 5.86 12.09 15.65
N TRP A 65 6.90 12.70 15.06
CA TRP A 65 7.11 12.70 13.61
C TRP A 65 7.29 11.29 13.05
N GLN A 66 8.26 10.52 13.56
CA GLN A 66 8.57 9.19 13.02
C GLN A 66 7.42 8.19 13.19
N THR A 67 6.65 8.29 14.27
CA THR A 67 5.48 7.45 14.49
C THR A 67 4.29 7.90 13.65
N THR A 68 4.07 9.20 13.45
CA THR A 68 3.02 9.69 12.56
C THR A 68 3.23 9.22 11.13
N ASP A 69 4.46 9.31 10.60
CA ASP A 69 4.76 8.85 9.24
C ASP A 69 4.49 7.34 9.08
N ARG A 70 4.89 6.52 10.07
CA ARG A 70 4.65 5.06 10.07
C ARG A 70 3.18 4.70 10.22
N ALA A 71 2.46 5.40 11.08
CA ALA A 71 1.03 5.19 11.27
C ALA A 71 0.25 5.58 10.00
N ALA A 72 0.68 6.63 9.29
CA ALA A 72 0.10 6.99 7.99
C ALA A 72 0.39 5.93 6.93
N ALA A 73 1.62 5.41 6.84
CA ALA A 73 1.95 4.31 5.92
C ALA A 73 1.15 3.04 6.23
N ALA A 74 1.01 2.66 7.51
CA ALA A 74 0.18 1.52 7.93
C ALA A 74 -1.32 1.74 7.64
N ASP A 75 -1.81 2.99 7.74
CA ASP A 75 -3.17 3.37 7.36
C ASP A 75 -3.39 3.24 5.84
N ASP A 76 -2.41 3.70 5.05
CA ASP A 76 -2.42 3.57 3.59
C ASP A 76 -2.44 2.09 3.16
N VAL A 77 -1.66 1.21 3.79
CA VAL A 77 -1.71 -0.25 3.55
C VAL A 77 -3.14 -0.79 3.70
N LEU A 78 -3.81 -0.47 4.81
CA LEU A 78 -5.13 -1.03 5.15
C LEU A 78 -6.28 -0.40 4.35
N HIS A 79 -6.27 0.92 4.19
CA HIS A 79 -7.42 1.67 3.69
C HIS A 79 -7.29 2.12 2.24
N LYS A 80 -6.10 2.02 1.63
CA LYS A 80 -5.85 2.55 0.29
C LYS A 80 -5.19 1.53 -0.63
N SER A 81 -3.96 1.13 -0.34
CA SER A 81 -3.11 0.35 -1.25
C SER A 81 -3.60 -1.09 -1.41
N GLN A 82 -3.98 -1.78 -0.33
CA GLN A 82 -4.54 -3.12 -0.46
C GLN A 82 -5.93 -3.10 -1.13
N PRO A 83 -6.89 -2.25 -0.73
CA PRO A 83 -8.17 -2.13 -1.43
C PRO A 83 -8.03 -1.79 -2.91
N LEU A 84 -7.07 -0.95 -3.28
CA LEU A 84 -6.82 -0.54 -4.66
C LEU A 84 -6.20 -1.68 -5.49
N SER A 85 -5.24 -2.42 -4.94
CA SER A 85 -4.69 -3.64 -5.56
C SER A 85 -5.77 -4.71 -5.78
N ALA A 86 -6.60 -4.95 -4.76
CA ALA A 86 -7.73 -5.88 -4.87
C ALA A 86 -8.77 -5.43 -5.92
N ALA A 87 -9.10 -4.13 -5.95
CA ALA A 87 -9.98 -3.57 -6.97
C ALA A 87 -9.41 -3.71 -8.38
N ALA A 88 -8.10 -3.54 -8.56
CA ALA A 88 -7.43 -3.74 -9.85
C ALA A 88 -7.53 -5.19 -10.34
N ALA A 89 -7.33 -6.17 -9.46
CA ALA A 89 -7.51 -7.58 -9.79
C ALA A 89 -8.99 -7.91 -10.12
N ASP A 90 -9.94 -7.35 -9.38
CA ASP A 90 -11.38 -7.50 -9.66
C ASP A 90 -11.78 -6.86 -11.00
N ILE A 91 -11.22 -5.71 -11.37
CA ILE A 91 -11.45 -5.10 -12.69
C ILE A 91 -10.99 -6.06 -13.80
N TYR A 92 -9.77 -6.61 -13.69
CA TYR A 92 -9.28 -7.58 -14.67
C TYR A 92 -10.24 -8.76 -14.78
N ARG A 93 -10.67 -9.31 -13.63
CA ARG A 93 -11.57 -10.46 -13.57
C ARG A 93 -12.90 -10.17 -14.26
N SER A 94 -13.60 -9.12 -13.83
CA SER A 94 -14.92 -8.79 -14.37
C SER A 94 -14.85 -8.51 -15.88
N LEU A 95 -13.78 -7.84 -16.35
CA LEU A 95 -13.58 -7.64 -17.79
C LEU A 95 -13.35 -8.96 -18.55
N ALA A 96 -12.53 -9.86 -18.00
CA ALA A 96 -12.24 -11.14 -18.63
C ALA A 96 -13.44 -12.09 -18.62
N ASP A 97 -14.22 -12.13 -17.53
CA ASP A 97 -15.42 -12.96 -17.43
C ASP A 97 -16.54 -12.41 -18.33
N ALA A 98 -16.72 -11.08 -18.39
CA ALA A 98 -17.63 -10.45 -19.36
C ALA A 98 -17.28 -10.86 -20.81
N ASN A 99 -16.00 -10.86 -21.17
CA ASN A 99 -15.57 -11.29 -22.51
C ASN A 99 -15.78 -12.77 -22.77
N THR A 100 -15.61 -13.60 -21.74
CA THR A 100 -15.92 -15.03 -21.77
C THR A 100 -17.41 -15.26 -21.99
N ALA A 101 -18.28 -14.57 -21.24
CA ALA A 101 -19.72 -14.66 -21.37
C ALA A 101 -20.20 -14.16 -22.74
N ALA A 102 -19.66 -13.04 -23.25
CA ALA A 102 -19.98 -12.53 -24.58
C ALA A 102 -19.58 -13.50 -25.69
N SER A 103 -18.39 -14.09 -25.60
CA SER A 103 -17.89 -15.06 -26.60
C SER A 103 -18.68 -16.36 -26.56
N SER A 104 -18.97 -16.89 -25.38
CA SER A 104 -19.76 -18.13 -25.20
C SER A 104 -21.19 -17.93 -25.72
N GLY A 105 -21.83 -16.82 -25.36
CA GLY A 105 -23.17 -16.48 -25.85
C GLY A 105 -23.24 -16.28 -27.36
N PHE A 106 -22.17 -15.78 -27.99
CA PHE A 106 -22.07 -15.69 -29.45
C PHE A 106 -21.89 -17.05 -30.10
N LEU A 107 -21.02 -17.91 -29.54
CA LEU A 107 -20.76 -19.27 -30.01
C LEU A 107 -21.98 -20.18 -29.94
N ALA A 108 -22.88 -19.96 -28.97
CA ALA A 108 -24.18 -20.64 -28.89
C ALA A 108 -25.14 -20.30 -30.05
N GLY A 109 -24.79 -19.32 -30.91
CA GLY A 109 -25.56 -18.94 -32.09
C GLY A 109 -26.60 -17.84 -31.84
N GLY A 110 -27.62 -17.76 -32.70
CA GLY A 110 -28.63 -16.68 -32.68
C GLY A 110 -29.55 -16.63 -31.45
N GLN A 111 -29.40 -17.56 -30.50
CA GLN A 111 -30.18 -17.66 -29.26
C GLN A 111 -29.26 -17.68 -28.03
N GLU A 112 -28.55 -16.57 -27.80
CA GLU A 112 -27.87 -16.31 -26.52
C GLU A 112 -28.82 -16.61 -25.34
N THR A 113 -28.35 -17.40 -24.36
CA THR A 113 -29.15 -17.74 -23.19
C THR A 113 -29.34 -16.54 -22.28
N ALA A 114 -30.48 -16.47 -21.56
CA ALA A 114 -30.73 -15.41 -20.59
C ALA A 114 -29.63 -15.34 -19.51
N GLU A 115 -29.15 -16.51 -19.07
CA GLU A 115 -28.06 -16.64 -18.09
C GLU A 115 -26.73 -16.06 -18.60
N SER A 116 -26.33 -16.38 -19.84
CA SER A 116 -25.11 -15.82 -20.43
C SER A 116 -25.20 -14.30 -20.59
N ARG A 117 -26.40 -13.78 -20.89
CA ARG A 117 -26.64 -12.34 -20.99
C ARG A 117 -26.57 -11.65 -19.62
N GLU A 118 -27.18 -12.25 -18.61
CA GLU A 118 -27.18 -11.74 -17.23
C GLU A 118 -25.77 -11.70 -16.64
N ARG A 119 -24.99 -12.78 -16.81
CA ARG A 119 -23.57 -12.83 -16.39
C ARG A 119 -22.79 -11.70 -17.03
N TYR A 120 -22.87 -11.54 -18.36
CA TYR A 120 -22.21 -10.44 -19.06
C TYR A 120 -22.56 -9.05 -18.50
N GLU A 121 -23.84 -8.74 -18.29
CA GLU A 121 -24.23 -7.42 -17.79
C GLU A 121 -23.75 -7.20 -16.36
N THR A 122 -23.84 -8.24 -15.52
CA THR A 122 -23.36 -8.19 -14.13
C THR A 122 -21.85 -7.93 -14.09
N ASP A 123 -21.08 -8.61 -14.92
CA ASP A 123 -19.63 -8.41 -14.98
C ASP A 123 -19.25 -7.02 -15.51
N ILE A 124 -19.99 -6.48 -16.47
CA ILE A 124 -19.76 -5.11 -16.96
C ILE A 124 -20.09 -4.07 -15.88
N ASP A 125 -21.20 -4.26 -15.16
CA ASP A 125 -21.60 -3.38 -14.07
C ASP A 125 -20.62 -3.47 -12.89
N GLU A 126 -20.12 -4.67 -12.59
CA GLU A 126 -19.10 -4.88 -11.57
C GLU A 126 -17.77 -4.23 -11.96
N ALA A 127 -17.30 -4.40 -13.21
CA ALA A 127 -16.11 -3.74 -13.71
C ALA A 127 -16.23 -2.21 -13.60
N ALA A 128 -17.38 -1.64 -13.97
CA ALA A 128 -17.63 -0.21 -13.83
C ALA A 128 -17.62 0.24 -12.36
N SER A 129 -18.26 -0.52 -11.47
CA SER A 129 -18.26 -0.24 -10.02
C SER A 129 -16.85 -0.28 -9.44
N LYS A 130 -16.05 -1.30 -9.80
CA LYS A 130 -14.66 -1.43 -9.33
C LYS A 130 -13.75 -0.36 -9.89
N LEU A 131 -13.98 0.12 -11.12
CA LEU A 131 -13.29 1.30 -11.67
C LEU A 131 -13.58 2.57 -10.87
N VAL A 132 -14.81 2.76 -10.36
CA VAL A 132 -15.16 3.86 -9.46
C VAL A 132 -14.46 3.69 -8.10
N THR A 133 -14.45 2.48 -7.53
CA THR A 133 -13.69 2.19 -6.31
C THR A 133 -12.21 2.48 -6.49
N ALA A 134 -11.62 2.06 -7.60
CA ALA A 134 -10.22 2.33 -7.90
C ALA A 134 -9.95 3.83 -8.05
N ALA A 135 -10.82 4.57 -8.74
CA ALA A 135 -10.69 6.02 -8.90
C ALA A 135 -10.76 6.78 -7.58
N ASN A 136 -11.58 6.33 -6.61
CA ASN A 136 -11.72 6.96 -5.31
C ASN A 136 -10.52 6.74 -4.38
N ASN A 137 -9.75 5.66 -4.60
CA ASN A 137 -8.59 5.31 -3.78
C ASN A 137 -7.25 5.67 -4.44
N ALA A 138 -7.25 5.94 -5.75
CA ALA A 138 -6.06 6.40 -6.47
C ALA A 138 -5.69 7.84 -6.10
N ASP A 139 -4.39 8.12 -6.04
CA ASP A 139 -3.92 9.48 -5.85
C ASP A 139 -4.16 10.34 -7.09
N PRO A 140 -4.48 11.65 -6.91
CA PRO A 140 -4.46 12.61 -7.99
C PRO A 140 -3.13 12.55 -8.75
N ASP A 141 -3.20 12.59 -10.08
CA ASP A 141 -2.04 12.57 -10.98
C ASP A 141 -1.13 11.32 -10.89
N SER A 142 -1.58 10.26 -10.21
CA SER A 142 -0.87 8.97 -10.19
C SER A 142 -0.92 8.26 -11.56
N PRO A 143 0.08 7.41 -11.88
CA PRO A 143 0.04 6.56 -13.07
C PRO A 143 -1.24 5.70 -13.15
N SER A 144 -1.77 5.30 -12.00
CA SER A 144 -2.98 4.50 -11.85
C SER A 144 -4.23 5.23 -12.34
N THR A 145 -4.34 6.54 -12.05
CA THR A 145 -5.41 7.40 -12.55
C THR A 145 -5.45 7.44 -14.09
N ALA A 146 -4.30 7.44 -14.76
CA ALA A 146 -4.24 7.38 -16.22
C ALA A 146 -4.76 6.03 -16.76
N VAL A 147 -4.42 4.92 -16.09
CA VAL A 147 -4.89 3.58 -16.48
C VAL A 147 -6.40 3.43 -16.25
N ILE A 148 -6.90 3.89 -15.11
CA ILE A 148 -8.34 3.89 -14.77
C ILE A 148 -9.12 4.73 -15.80
N THR A 149 -8.59 5.90 -16.19
CA THR A 149 -9.20 6.77 -17.21
C THR A 149 -9.27 6.08 -18.57
N LYS A 150 -8.20 5.39 -18.97
CA LYS A 150 -8.17 4.58 -20.19
C LYS A 150 -9.24 3.49 -20.15
N LEU A 151 -9.34 2.73 -19.06
CA LEU A 151 -10.34 1.67 -18.91
C LEU A 151 -11.77 2.21 -18.94
N ASN A 152 -12.04 3.34 -18.27
CA ASN A 152 -13.33 4.03 -18.31
C ASN A 152 -13.74 4.49 -19.72
N THR A 153 -12.76 4.79 -20.58
CA THR A 153 -13.01 5.14 -21.99
C THR A 153 -13.28 3.89 -22.83
N LEU A 154 -12.51 2.82 -22.63
CA LEU A 154 -12.61 1.58 -23.42
C LEU A 154 -13.85 0.74 -23.08
N LEU A 155 -14.32 0.75 -21.83
CA LEU A 155 -15.46 -0.06 -21.39
C LEU A 155 -16.75 0.18 -22.20
N PRO A 156 -17.22 1.44 -22.40
CA PRO A 156 -18.40 1.69 -23.23
C PRO A 156 -18.17 1.38 -24.72
N GLU A 157 -16.95 1.56 -25.24
CA GLU A 157 -16.62 1.17 -26.62
C GLU A 157 -16.74 -0.35 -26.81
N TYR A 158 -16.15 -1.13 -25.89
CA TYR A 158 -16.26 -2.57 -25.86
C TYR A 158 -17.72 -3.02 -25.78
N LYS A 159 -18.50 -2.47 -24.83
CA LYS A 159 -19.94 -2.77 -24.69
C LYS A 159 -20.68 -2.52 -26.00
N GLY A 160 -20.42 -1.39 -26.67
CA GLY A 160 -21.02 -1.05 -27.96
C GLY A 160 -20.69 -2.03 -29.08
N LEU A 161 -19.48 -2.60 -29.10
CA LEU A 161 -19.08 -3.60 -30.09
C LEU A 161 -19.77 -4.94 -29.85
N VAL A 162 -19.86 -5.38 -28.60
CA VAL A 162 -20.57 -6.62 -28.23
C VAL A 162 -22.06 -6.54 -28.58
N GLU A 163 -22.72 -5.41 -28.29
CA GLU A 163 -24.13 -5.24 -28.65
C GLU A 163 -24.37 -5.27 -30.17
N ARG A 164 -23.46 -4.69 -30.97
CA ARG A 164 -23.52 -4.79 -32.44
C ARG A 164 -23.33 -6.23 -32.89
N ALA A 165 -22.34 -6.94 -32.32
CA ALA A 165 -22.08 -8.33 -32.62
C ALA A 165 -23.33 -9.20 -32.36
N ARG A 166 -23.94 -9.07 -31.18
CA ARG A 166 -25.19 -9.74 -30.80
C ARG A 166 -26.34 -9.42 -31.76
N THR A 167 -26.54 -8.14 -32.07
CA THR A 167 -27.61 -7.69 -32.98
C THR A 167 -27.50 -8.34 -34.36
N TYR A 168 -26.29 -8.42 -34.90
CA TYR A 168 -26.05 -9.06 -36.20
C TYR A 168 -26.05 -10.59 -36.14
N ASN A 169 -25.60 -11.18 -35.02
CA ASN A 169 -25.67 -12.62 -34.81
C ASN A 169 -27.12 -13.13 -34.81
N ARG A 170 -28.04 -12.40 -34.15
CA ARG A 170 -29.47 -12.71 -34.15
C ARG A 170 -30.10 -12.64 -35.54
N GLN A 171 -29.55 -11.84 -36.44
CA GLN A 171 -29.99 -11.74 -37.84
C GLN A 171 -29.30 -12.75 -38.76
N GLY A 172 -28.34 -13.54 -38.24
CA GLY A 172 -27.55 -14.48 -39.03
C GLY A 172 -26.54 -13.82 -39.97
N PHE A 173 -26.21 -12.53 -39.77
CA PHE A 173 -25.26 -11.83 -40.63
C PHE A 173 -23.81 -12.08 -40.19
N PRO A 174 -22.91 -12.52 -41.11
CA PRO A 174 -21.50 -12.81 -40.78
C PRO A 174 -20.74 -11.63 -40.17
N VAL A 175 -21.18 -10.40 -40.41
CA VAL A 175 -20.59 -9.17 -39.84
C VAL A 175 -20.66 -9.16 -38.31
N GLY A 176 -21.59 -9.90 -37.68
CA GLY A 176 -21.64 -10.06 -36.23
C GLY A 176 -20.34 -10.64 -35.66
N GLY A 177 -19.76 -11.64 -36.33
CA GLY A 177 -18.49 -12.23 -35.93
C GLY A 177 -17.31 -11.27 -36.10
N ALA A 178 -17.36 -10.36 -37.08
CA ALA A 178 -16.34 -9.33 -37.22
C ALA A 178 -16.36 -8.34 -36.06
N TYR A 179 -17.54 -7.89 -35.62
CA TYR A 179 -17.67 -7.04 -34.43
C TYR A 179 -17.21 -7.73 -33.16
N LEU A 180 -17.52 -9.02 -32.96
CA LEU A 180 -17.05 -9.77 -31.79
C LEU A 180 -15.52 -9.90 -31.80
N ARG A 181 -14.91 -10.26 -32.93
CA ARG A 181 -13.44 -10.33 -33.02
C ARG A 181 -12.78 -9.01 -32.70
N TYR A 182 -13.35 -7.90 -33.16
CA TYR A 182 -12.84 -6.56 -32.83
C TYR A 182 -13.04 -6.20 -31.34
N ALA A 183 -14.17 -6.60 -30.74
CA ALA A 183 -14.40 -6.45 -29.30
C ALA A 183 -13.37 -7.26 -28.49
N ASN A 184 -13.15 -8.52 -28.85
CA ASN A 184 -12.16 -9.38 -28.21
C ASN A 184 -10.73 -8.85 -28.40
N GLN A 185 -10.39 -8.34 -29.58
CA GLN A 185 -9.08 -7.70 -29.81
C GLN A 185 -8.88 -6.49 -28.89
N LYS A 186 -9.91 -5.66 -28.70
CA LYS A 186 -9.87 -4.53 -27.75
C LYS A 186 -9.72 -5.02 -26.30
N MET A 187 -10.46 -6.05 -25.92
CA MET A 187 -10.37 -6.64 -24.59
C MET A 187 -8.97 -7.21 -24.30
N GLN A 188 -8.49 -8.10 -25.17
CA GLN A 188 -7.23 -8.82 -25.00
C GLN A 188 -6.00 -7.94 -25.26
N GLY A 189 -6.08 -7.02 -26.22
CA GLY A 189 -4.95 -6.19 -26.63
C GLY A 189 -4.82 -4.87 -25.88
N GLU A 190 -5.90 -4.35 -25.28
CA GLU A 190 -5.87 -3.04 -24.64
C GLU A 190 -6.37 -3.06 -23.19
N MET A 191 -7.52 -3.67 -22.92
CA MET A 191 -8.19 -3.57 -21.61
C MET A 191 -7.58 -4.48 -20.55
N LEU A 192 -7.45 -5.78 -20.83
CA LEU A 192 -6.85 -6.73 -19.89
C LEU A 192 -5.37 -6.41 -19.59
N PRO A 193 -4.53 -6.05 -20.58
CA PRO A 193 -3.16 -5.60 -20.28
C PRO A 193 -3.12 -4.34 -19.43
N ALA A 194 -4.04 -3.38 -19.65
CA ALA A 194 -4.12 -2.19 -18.83
C ALA A 194 -4.55 -2.51 -17.39
N ALA A 195 -5.55 -3.39 -17.20
CA ALA A 195 -5.96 -3.84 -15.87
C ALA A 195 -4.85 -4.62 -15.14
N GLN A 196 -4.08 -5.45 -15.87
CA GLN A 196 -2.94 -6.17 -15.31
C GLN A 196 -1.78 -5.22 -14.93
N ASP A 197 -1.51 -4.20 -15.75
CA ASP A 197 -0.52 -3.16 -15.44
C ASP A 197 -0.93 -2.35 -14.19
N LEU A 198 -2.22 -2.02 -14.05
CA LEU A 198 -2.74 -1.40 -12.83
C LEU A 198 -2.50 -2.31 -11.61
N TYR A 199 -2.90 -3.59 -11.70
CA TYR A 199 -2.70 -4.56 -10.62
C TYR A 199 -1.22 -4.67 -10.19
N THR A 200 -0.31 -4.78 -11.17
CA THR A 200 1.13 -4.91 -10.90
C THR A 200 1.69 -3.68 -10.19
N LYS A 201 1.31 -2.47 -10.64
CA LYS A 201 1.77 -1.21 -10.04
C LYS A 201 1.24 -1.01 -8.63
N GLU A 202 -0.04 -1.32 -8.40
CA GLU A 202 -0.64 -1.19 -7.08
C GLU A 202 -0.08 -2.20 -6.09
N ASN A 203 0.29 -3.38 -6.56
CA ASN A 203 0.97 -4.35 -5.71
C ASN A 203 2.40 -3.90 -5.34
N GLN A 204 3.11 -3.23 -6.25
CA GLN A 204 4.41 -2.63 -5.94
C GLN A 204 4.27 -1.47 -4.96
N ARG A 205 3.26 -0.62 -5.13
CA ARG A 205 2.96 0.45 -4.18
C ARG A 205 2.64 -0.10 -2.78
N LEU A 206 1.85 -1.16 -2.70
CA LEU A 206 1.55 -1.84 -1.44
C LEU A 206 2.84 -2.30 -0.75
N GLU A 207 3.78 -2.88 -1.50
CA GLU A 207 5.10 -3.29 -0.98
C GLU A 207 5.93 -2.09 -0.47
N ASP A 208 5.91 -0.97 -1.19
CA ASP A 208 6.58 0.27 -0.78
C ASP A 208 5.99 0.81 0.55
N ASP A 209 4.67 0.83 0.71
CA ASP A 209 4.01 1.30 1.93
C ASP A 209 4.34 0.42 3.16
N TYR A 210 4.47 -0.90 2.97
CA TYR A 210 5.03 -1.80 4.01
C TYR A 210 6.50 -1.46 4.33
N GLY A 211 7.28 -1.13 3.30
CA GLY A 211 8.67 -0.69 3.42
C GLY A 211 8.81 0.59 4.27
N ASP A 212 7.81 1.48 4.25
CA ASP A 212 7.79 2.70 5.03
C ASP A 212 7.20 2.52 6.45
N ALA A 213 6.24 1.60 6.61
CA ALA A 213 5.56 1.36 7.89
C ALA A 213 6.40 0.54 8.89
N THR A 214 7.13 -0.48 8.42
CA THR A 214 7.79 -1.48 9.28
C THR A 214 9.13 -1.08 9.91
N PRO A 215 9.99 -0.19 9.34
CA PRO A 215 11.33 0.07 9.89
C PRO A 215 11.30 0.70 11.28
N TYR A 216 12.23 0.31 12.16
CA TYR A 216 12.33 0.90 13.50
C TYR A 216 12.62 2.41 13.46
N PRO A 217 12.00 3.22 14.34
CA PRO A 217 12.24 4.66 14.46
C PRO A 217 13.57 4.94 15.20
N TRP A 218 14.69 4.60 14.55
CA TRP A 218 16.03 4.62 15.17
C TRP A 218 16.44 6.01 15.69
N ALA A 219 16.04 7.09 15.02
CA ALA A 219 16.35 8.45 15.46
C ALA A 219 15.65 8.79 16.79
N ALA A 220 14.37 8.44 16.92
CA ALA A 220 13.61 8.60 18.16
C ALA A 220 14.19 7.73 19.28
N ILE A 221 14.50 6.46 19.00
CA ILE A 221 15.12 5.55 19.99
C ILE A 221 16.46 6.10 20.48
N ALA A 222 17.34 6.53 19.56
CA ALA A 222 18.63 7.10 19.90
C ALA A 222 18.48 8.38 20.75
N LEU A 223 17.57 9.28 20.39
CA LEU A 223 17.29 10.49 21.18
C LEU A 223 16.72 10.17 22.56
N GLY A 224 15.85 9.17 22.67
CA GLY A 224 15.30 8.73 23.96
C GLY A 224 16.37 8.16 24.87
N VAL A 225 17.28 7.34 24.34
CA VAL A 225 18.43 6.81 25.10
C VAL A 225 19.36 7.95 25.53
N LEU A 226 19.64 8.90 24.64
CA LEU A 226 20.43 10.10 24.97
C LEU A 226 19.74 10.97 26.04
N ALA A 227 18.41 11.09 26.01
CA ALA A 227 17.62 11.82 26.99
C ALA A 227 17.76 11.19 28.38
N LEU A 228 17.59 9.88 28.47
CA LEU A 228 17.74 9.13 29.72
C LEU A 228 19.17 9.20 30.24
N ALA A 229 20.18 9.08 29.37
CA ALA A 229 21.58 9.23 29.76
C ALA A 229 21.87 10.64 30.31
N GLY A 230 21.34 11.69 29.68
CA GLY A 230 21.45 13.07 30.16
C GLY A 230 20.78 13.30 31.51
N LEU A 231 19.56 12.77 31.68
CA LEU A 231 18.81 12.86 32.94
C LEU A 231 19.52 12.10 34.08
N ALA A 232 19.99 10.88 33.81
CA ALA A 232 20.75 10.07 34.77
C ALA A 232 22.07 10.76 35.15
N TRP A 233 22.79 11.33 34.18
CA TRP A 233 24.00 12.11 34.45
C TRP A 233 23.72 13.32 35.36
N ALA A 234 22.63 14.04 35.10
CA ALA A 234 22.25 15.20 35.92
C ALA A 234 21.85 14.80 37.34
N GLN A 235 21.13 13.67 37.50
CA GLN A 235 20.80 13.10 38.80
C GLN A 235 22.05 12.65 39.56
N HIS A 236 22.97 11.93 38.91
CA HIS A 236 24.23 11.47 39.51
C HIS A 236 25.14 12.62 39.93
N ARG A 237 25.25 13.66 39.08
CA ARG A 237 25.98 14.88 39.41
C ARG A 237 25.42 15.58 40.64
N ASN A 238 24.09 15.70 40.73
CA ASN A 238 23.43 16.29 41.89
C ASN A 238 23.66 15.46 43.15
N TYR A 239 23.56 14.14 43.06
CA TYR A 239 23.84 13.24 44.17
C TYR A 239 25.28 13.41 44.68
N ARG A 240 26.29 13.36 43.80
CA ARG A 240 27.70 13.52 44.18
C ARG A 240 28.07 14.90 44.73
N ARG A 241 27.43 15.98 44.27
CA ARG A 241 27.75 17.34 44.74
C ARG A 241 26.95 17.80 45.95
N THR A 242 25.75 17.27 46.17
CA THR A 242 24.83 17.77 47.21
C THR A 242 24.38 16.72 48.23
N ASN A 243 24.79 15.46 48.11
CA ASN A 243 24.44 14.34 49.01
C ASN A 243 22.92 14.13 49.27
N ARG A 244 22.04 14.79 48.49
CA ARG A 244 20.58 14.63 48.55
C ARG A 244 20.10 13.71 47.44
N VAL A 245 19.17 12.82 47.80
CA VAL A 245 18.95 11.56 47.08
C VAL A 245 18.15 11.73 45.78
N LEU A 246 17.11 12.57 45.70
CA LEU A 246 16.29 12.71 44.46
C LEU A 246 15.64 14.10 44.29
N ASN A 247 15.66 14.64 43.06
CA ASN A 247 14.87 15.81 42.66
C ASN A 247 13.59 15.32 41.98
N HIS A 248 12.42 15.58 42.59
CA HIS A 248 11.12 15.12 42.09
C HIS A 248 10.86 15.50 40.63
N GLY A 249 11.30 16.68 40.16
CA GLY A 249 11.12 17.08 38.77
C GLY A 249 11.97 16.31 37.76
N LEU A 250 13.22 15.98 38.13
CA LEU A 250 14.08 15.11 37.31
C LEU A 250 13.57 13.67 37.32
N VAL A 251 13.06 13.18 38.46
CA VAL A 251 12.45 11.85 38.55
C VAL A 251 11.21 11.77 37.66
N ALA A 252 10.35 12.78 37.69
CA ALA A 252 9.18 12.85 36.81
C ALA A 252 9.60 12.84 35.33
N ALA A 253 10.60 13.65 34.95
CA ALA A 253 11.11 13.68 33.58
C ALA A 253 11.73 12.33 33.14
N THR A 254 12.48 11.66 34.02
CA THR A 254 13.00 10.31 33.73
C THR A 254 11.86 9.32 33.58
N ALA A 255 10.87 9.33 34.48
CA ALA A 255 9.73 8.42 34.41
C ALA A 255 8.93 8.59 33.13
N THR A 256 8.58 9.83 32.74
CA THR A 256 7.84 10.08 31.49
C THR A 256 8.65 9.70 30.26
N THR A 257 9.95 10.04 30.22
CA THR A 257 10.85 9.66 29.11
C THR A 257 10.96 8.15 28.97
N THR A 258 11.11 7.42 30.08
CA THR A 258 11.16 5.95 30.09
C THR A 258 9.85 5.35 29.61
N ILE A 259 8.71 5.87 30.05
CA ILE A 259 7.39 5.40 29.60
C ILE A 259 7.24 5.58 28.09
N VAL A 260 7.57 6.77 27.55
CA VAL A 260 7.49 7.03 26.11
C VAL A 260 8.44 6.13 25.33
N LEU A 261 9.68 5.95 25.79
CA LEU A 261 10.65 5.09 25.10
C LEU A 261 10.23 3.62 25.13
N LEU A 262 9.74 3.12 26.26
CA LEU A 262 9.22 1.75 26.36
C LEU A 262 8.00 1.56 25.49
N TRP A 263 7.05 2.51 25.51
CA TRP A 263 5.88 2.45 24.66
C TRP A 263 6.28 2.49 23.17
N LEU A 264 7.20 3.37 22.78
CA LEU A 264 7.73 3.43 21.41
C LEU A 264 8.33 2.08 20.98
N VAL A 265 9.20 1.49 21.80
CA VAL A 265 9.88 0.24 21.44
C VAL A 265 8.91 -0.94 21.41
N VAL A 266 8.06 -1.09 22.43
CA VAL A 266 7.11 -2.21 22.53
C VAL A 266 6.00 -2.06 21.50
N GLY A 267 5.37 -0.88 21.43
CA GLY A 267 4.29 -0.60 20.48
C GLY A 267 4.75 -0.74 19.03
N HIS A 268 5.94 -0.23 18.68
CA HIS A 268 6.50 -0.43 17.34
C HIS A 268 6.85 -1.89 17.06
N SER A 269 7.31 -2.66 18.06
CA SER A 269 7.61 -4.07 17.86
C SER A 269 6.36 -4.92 17.63
N VAL A 270 5.27 -4.63 18.34
CA VAL A 270 3.96 -5.26 18.11
C VAL A 270 3.42 -4.87 16.73
N ALA A 271 3.37 -3.56 16.44
CA ALA A 271 2.91 -3.06 15.15
C ALA A 271 3.69 -3.66 13.97
N ARG A 272 5.01 -3.75 14.11
CA ARG A 272 5.87 -4.39 13.12
C ARG A 272 5.55 -5.88 12.97
N ALA A 273 5.40 -6.61 14.07
CA ALA A 273 5.10 -8.04 14.02
C ALA A 273 3.75 -8.30 13.33
N ASP A 274 2.72 -7.54 13.67
CA ASP A 274 1.38 -7.68 13.07
C ASP A 274 1.35 -7.23 11.60
N LEU A 275 2.12 -6.20 11.22
CA LEU A 275 2.30 -5.81 9.82
C LEU A 275 3.08 -6.86 9.02
N ASP A 276 4.21 -7.36 9.54
CA ASP A 276 4.99 -8.43 8.90
C ASP A 276 4.11 -9.69 8.74
N ASP A 277 3.28 -10.03 9.74
CA ASP A 277 2.30 -11.12 9.69
C ASP A 277 1.23 -10.91 8.62
N SER A 278 0.63 -9.70 8.56
CA SER A 278 -0.35 -9.34 7.53
C SER A 278 0.21 -9.43 6.11
N TYR A 279 1.52 -9.22 5.94
CA TYR A 279 2.20 -9.35 4.66
C TYR A 279 2.47 -10.82 4.31
N ASP A 280 3.08 -11.56 5.24
CA ASP A 280 3.53 -12.93 5.01
C ASP A 280 2.38 -13.93 4.85
N HIS A 281 1.32 -13.78 5.65
CA HIS A 281 0.15 -14.66 5.62
C HIS A 281 -0.98 -14.07 4.78
N GLY A 282 -1.22 -12.75 4.81
CA GLY A 282 -2.28 -12.13 4.00
C GLY A 282 -1.85 -11.75 2.58
N VAL A 283 -1.04 -10.69 2.42
CA VAL A 283 -0.74 -10.08 1.11
C VAL A 283 -0.06 -11.05 0.15
N ARG A 284 0.89 -11.85 0.62
CA ARG A 284 1.57 -12.83 -0.24
C ARG A 284 0.60 -13.89 -0.75
N SER A 285 -0.31 -14.39 0.09
CA SER A 285 -1.33 -15.35 -0.32
C SER A 285 -2.31 -14.72 -1.32
N LEU A 286 -2.80 -13.50 -1.03
CA LEU A 286 -3.67 -12.73 -1.92
C LEU A 286 -3.06 -12.55 -3.31
N ASN A 287 -1.78 -12.19 -3.39
CA ASN A 287 -1.10 -12.00 -4.68
C ASN A 287 -1.04 -13.28 -5.51
N VAL A 288 -0.65 -14.38 -4.88
CA VAL A 288 -0.57 -15.67 -5.56
C VAL A 288 -1.96 -16.15 -6.02
N LEU A 289 -3.00 -15.92 -5.21
CA LEU A 289 -4.38 -16.24 -5.57
C LEU A 289 -4.92 -15.36 -6.71
N HIS A 290 -4.60 -14.06 -6.70
CA HIS A 290 -4.96 -13.14 -7.79
C HIS A 290 -4.25 -13.51 -9.10
N ASP A 291 -2.95 -13.81 -9.05
CA ASP A 291 -2.18 -14.30 -10.21
C ASP A 291 -2.75 -15.61 -10.75
N ALA A 292 -3.08 -16.56 -9.87
CA ALA A 292 -3.76 -17.80 -10.24
C ALA A 292 -5.09 -17.52 -10.93
N ARG A 293 -5.89 -16.59 -10.40
CA ARG A 293 -7.19 -16.22 -10.99
C ARG A 293 -7.02 -15.57 -12.36
N ILE A 294 -6.04 -14.68 -12.52
CA ILE A 294 -5.69 -14.07 -13.81
C ILE A 294 -5.30 -15.16 -14.83
N ALA A 295 -4.47 -16.12 -14.44
CA ALA A 295 -4.07 -17.23 -15.31
C ALA A 295 -5.28 -18.12 -15.70
N SER A 296 -6.18 -18.41 -14.76
CA SER A 296 -7.44 -19.11 -15.04
C SER A 296 -8.30 -18.38 -16.07
N LEU A 297 -8.45 -17.06 -15.93
CA LEU A 297 -9.23 -16.25 -16.86
C LEU A 297 -8.59 -16.17 -18.26
N LYS A 298 -7.25 -16.08 -18.32
CA LYS A 298 -6.51 -16.14 -19.60
C LYS A 298 -6.70 -17.49 -20.28
N ALA A 299 -6.57 -18.59 -19.53
CA ALA A 299 -6.86 -19.93 -20.03
C ALA A 299 -8.29 -20.01 -20.58
N ARG A 300 -9.30 -19.53 -19.84
CA ARG A 300 -10.70 -19.56 -20.30
C ARG A 300 -10.93 -18.73 -21.56
N GLY A 301 -10.32 -17.55 -21.63
CA GLY A 301 -10.35 -16.72 -22.82
C GLY A 301 -9.75 -17.41 -24.04
N ASN A 302 -8.58 -18.03 -23.87
CA ASN A 302 -7.88 -18.76 -24.92
C ASN A 302 -8.66 -20.00 -25.37
N GLU A 303 -9.21 -20.80 -24.45
CA GLU A 303 -10.05 -21.96 -24.78
C GLU A 303 -11.22 -21.57 -25.68
N ASN A 304 -11.94 -20.50 -25.35
CA ASN A 304 -13.03 -20.01 -26.19
C ASN A 304 -12.54 -19.54 -27.56
N LEU A 305 -11.36 -18.92 -27.63
CA LEU A 305 -10.79 -18.43 -28.87
C LEU A 305 -10.32 -19.54 -29.80
N THR A 306 -9.98 -20.74 -29.29
CA THR A 306 -9.75 -21.91 -30.16
C THR A 306 -10.96 -22.19 -31.06
N LEU A 307 -12.19 -22.12 -30.51
CA LEU A 307 -13.44 -22.37 -31.23
C LEU A 307 -13.90 -21.19 -32.09
N VAL A 308 -13.60 -19.96 -31.68
CA VAL A 308 -13.94 -18.74 -32.45
C VAL A 308 -13.02 -18.59 -33.66
N ALA A 309 -11.71 -18.79 -33.48
CA ALA A 309 -10.71 -18.63 -34.52
C ALA A 309 -10.53 -19.86 -35.39
N ARG A 310 -10.86 -21.06 -34.90
CA ARG A 310 -10.85 -22.34 -35.64
C ARG A 310 -9.52 -22.60 -36.34
N GLY A 311 -8.40 -22.45 -35.64
CA GLY A 311 -7.06 -22.68 -36.21
C GLY A 311 -6.54 -21.55 -37.11
N ALA A 312 -7.25 -20.42 -37.25
CA ALA A 312 -6.82 -19.32 -38.12
C ALA A 312 -5.58 -18.58 -37.60
N GLU A 313 -5.35 -18.58 -36.29
CA GLU A 313 -4.14 -18.01 -35.67
C GLU A 313 -3.20 -19.12 -35.23
N THR A 314 -1.98 -19.10 -35.76
CA THR A 314 -0.96 -20.11 -35.43
C THR A 314 0.29 -19.47 -34.87
N VAL A 315 1.03 -20.25 -34.09
CA VAL A 315 2.34 -19.89 -33.54
C VAL A 315 3.34 -20.97 -33.92
N LYS A 316 4.57 -20.55 -34.24
CA LYS A 316 5.69 -21.47 -34.43
C LYS A 316 6.44 -21.61 -33.13
N VAL A 317 6.60 -22.86 -32.67
CA VAL A 317 7.38 -23.19 -31.48
C VAL A 317 8.46 -24.20 -31.84
N THR A 318 9.61 -24.11 -31.19
CA THR A 318 10.66 -25.13 -31.33
C THR A 318 10.43 -26.22 -30.30
N ALA A 319 10.12 -27.43 -30.76
CA ALA A 319 9.98 -28.62 -29.93
C ALA A 319 10.97 -29.68 -30.43
N ASP A 320 11.79 -30.23 -29.52
CA ASP A 320 12.81 -31.25 -29.84
C ASP A 320 13.77 -30.88 -30.98
N GLY A 321 14.03 -29.58 -31.17
CA GLY A 321 14.92 -29.05 -32.21
C GLY A 321 14.26 -28.84 -33.58
N GLU A 322 12.96 -29.13 -33.72
CA GLU A 322 12.18 -28.87 -34.93
C GLU A 322 11.16 -27.73 -34.72
N GLU A 323 10.89 -26.95 -35.77
CA GLU A 323 9.81 -25.96 -35.75
C GLU A 323 8.46 -26.66 -35.98
N VAL A 324 7.59 -26.59 -34.98
CA VAL A 324 6.21 -27.08 -35.06
C VAL A 324 5.26 -25.87 -35.09
N THR A 325 4.25 -25.93 -35.96
CA THR A 325 3.19 -24.92 -36.02
C THR A 325 2.01 -25.41 -35.19
N LEU A 326 1.61 -24.65 -34.19
CA LEU A 326 0.49 -24.95 -33.29
C LEU A 326 -0.63 -23.92 -33.45
N ASP A 327 -1.85 -24.29 -33.08
CA ASP A 327 -2.89 -23.30 -32.80
C ASP A 327 -2.42 -22.41 -31.65
N LYS A 328 -2.45 -21.10 -31.88
CA LYS A 328 -1.93 -20.12 -30.93
C LYS A 328 -2.70 -20.15 -29.61
N TYR A 329 -4.03 -20.24 -29.68
CA TYR A 329 -4.87 -20.16 -28.48
C TYR A 329 -4.80 -21.45 -27.67
N ASP A 330 -4.66 -22.62 -28.31
CA ASP A 330 -4.44 -23.89 -27.62
C ASP A 330 -3.06 -23.92 -26.90
N HIS A 331 -2.02 -23.40 -27.55
CA HIS A 331 -0.70 -23.21 -26.95
C HIS A 331 -0.78 -22.27 -25.73
N ASP A 332 -1.45 -21.13 -25.87
CA ASP A 332 -1.57 -20.14 -24.81
C ASP A 332 -2.47 -20.66 -23.67
N PHE A 333 -3.53 -21.42 -23.97
CA PHE A 333 -4.30 -22.16 -22.96
C PHE A 333 -3.40 -23.08 -22.13
N SER A 334 -2.59 -23.91 -22.79
CA SER A 334 -1.70 -24.86 -22.13
C SER A 334 -0.66 -24.16 -21.24
N THR A 335 -0.17 -23.01 -21.69
CA THR A 335 0.75 -22.15 -20.93
C THR A 335 0.07 -21.62 -19.67
N GLU A 336 -1.13 -21.05 -19.81
CA GLU A 336 -1.85 -20.41 -18.71
C GLU A 336 -2.41 -21.42 -17.71
N ILE A 337 -2.86 -22.60 -18.14
CA ILE A 337 -3.20 -23.71 -17.23
C ILE A 337 -2.00 -24.19 -16.41
N THR A 338 -0.81 -24.19 -17.01
CA THR A 338 0.43 -24.53 -16.29
C THR A 338 0.78 -23.46 -15.27
N THR A 339 0.62 -22.18 -15.62
CA THR A 339 0.78 -21.04 -14.70
C THR A 339 -0.22 -21.11 -13.54
N LEU A 340 -1.50 -21.38 -13.83
CA LEU A 340 -2.54 -21.60 -12.82
C LEU A 340 -2.16 -22.73 -11.86
N GLY A 341 -1.72 -23.88 -12.37
CA GLY A 341 -1.30 -25.01 -11.52
C GLY A 341 -0.14 -24.67 -10.59
N LYS A 342 0.86 -23.93 -11.07
CA LYS A 342 1.98 -23.43 -10.24
C LYS A 342 1.47 -22.45 -9.18
N GLY A 343 0.58 -21.54 -9.54
CA GLY A 343 -0.05 -20.58 -8.64
C GLY A 343 -0.83 -21.27 -7.53
N LEU A 344 -1.69 -22.24 -7.87
CA LEU A 344 -2.45 -23.04 -6.90
C LEU A 344 -1.54 -23.84 -5.97
N THR A 345 -0.46 -24.43 -6.49
CA THR A 345 0.54 -25.14 -5.67
C THR A 345 1.22 -24.19 -4.68
N LEU A 346 1.50 -22.96 -5.09
CA LEU A 346 2.10 -21.96 -4.20
C LEU A 346 1.07 -21.45 -3.18
N ALA A 347 -0.17 -21.17 -3.59
CA ALA A 347 -1.25 -20.77 -2.70
C ALA A 347 -1.51 -21.82 -1.62
N ALA A 348 -1.50 -23.11 -1.97
CA ALA A 348 -1.67 -24.21 -1.01
C ALA A 348 -0.55 -24.28 0.04
N LYS A 349 0.65 -23.77 -0.28
CA LYS A 349 1.77 -23.68 0.69
C LYS A 349 1.69 -22.43 1.58
N LEU A 350 0.96 -21.41 1.13
CA LEU A 350 0.80 -20.15 1.83
C LEU A 350 -0.42 -20.14 2.74
N ALA A 351 -1.46 -20.89 2.40
CA ALA A 351 -2.61 -21.11 3.27
C ALA A 351 -2.15 -21.69 4.62
N ASP A 352 -2.53 -21.01 5.69
CA ASP A 352 -2.14 -21.31 7.07
C ASP A 352 -3.20 -22.15 7.81
N ASP A 353 -4.44 -22.14 7.32
CA ASP A 353 -5.57 -22.85 7.89
C ASP A 353 -6.41 -23.65 6.87
N GLN A 354 -7.38 -24.42 7.38
CA GLN A 354 -8.27 -25.22 6.54
C GLN A 354 -9.28 -24.39 5.74
N ALA A 355 -9.57 -23.16 6.14
CA ALA A 355 -10.51 -22.30 5.44
C ALA A 355 -9.88 -21.71 4.17
N GLY A 356 -8.58 -21.43 4.18
CA GLY A 356 -7.77 -21.11 2.99
C GLY A 356 -7.38 -22.34 2.15
N GLU A 357 -6.97 -23.45 2.78
CA GLU A 357 -6.46 -24.64 2.07
C GLU A 357 -7.54 -25.36 1.24
N LYS A 358 -8.74 -25.54 1.79
CA LYS A 358 -9.80 -26.34 1.15
C LYS A 358 -10.28 -25.76 -0.19
N PRO A 359 -10.56 -24.45 -0.31
CA PRO A 359 -10.90 -23.87 -1.60
C PRO A 359 -9.77 -24.03 -2.62
N VAL A 360 -8.50 -23.80 -2.23
CA VAL A 360 -7.37 -23.95 -3.15
C VAL A 360 -7.25 -25.37 -3.67
N ALA A 361 -7.33 -26.38 -2.80
CA ALA A 361 -7.31 -27.79 -3.21
C ALA A 361 -8.49 -28.16 -4.13
N THR A 362 -9.67 -27.58 -3.88
CA THR A 362 -10.85 -27.78 -4.74
C THR A 362 -10.65 -27.11 -6.10
N ALA A 363 -10.07 -25.91 -6.15
CA ALA A 363 -9.71 -25.23 -7.39
C ALA A 363 -8.68 -26.04 -8.19
N GLU A 364 -7.68 -26.65 -7.54
CA GLU A 364 -6.72 -27.53 -8.18
C GLU A 364 -7.38 -28.75 -8.81
N SER A 365 -8.28 -29.42 -8.08
CA SER A 365 -9.04 -30.56 -8.62
C SER A 365 -9.88 -30.17 -9.84
N ASN A 366 -10.57 -29.02 -9.77
CA ASN A 366 -11.34 -28.49 -10.90
C ASN A 366 -10.45 -28.13 -12.10
N MET A 367 -9.27 -27.56 -11.87
CA MET A 367 -8.30 -27.24 -12.92
C MET A 367 -7.77 -28.50 -13.61
N VAL A 368 -7.46 -29.56 -12.87
CA VAL A 368 -7.01 -30.84 -13.42
C VAL A 368 -8.10 -31.46 -14.31
N GLU A 369 -9.34 -31.48 -13.84
CA GLU A 369 -10.47 -31.98 -14.63
C GLU A 369 -10.75 -31.06 -15.84
N TRP A 370 -10.61 -29.75 -15.70
CA TRP A 370 -10.71 -28.80 -16.81
C TRP A 370 -9.70 -29.14 -17.91
N LYS A 371 -8.42 -29.28 -17.57
CA LYS A 371 -7.36 -29.63 -18.52
C LYS A 371 -7.66 -30.92 -19.28
N LYS A 372 -8.19 -31.93 -18.58
CA LYS A 372 -8.60 -33.21 -19.18
C LYS A 372 -9.77 -33.03 -20.15
N ARG A 373 -10.81 -32.30 -19.76
CA ARG A 373 -11.99 -32.03 -20.61
C ARG A 373 -11.62 -31.17 -21.83
N HIS A 374 -10.74 -30.20 -21.65
CA HIS A 374 -10.20 -29.39 -22.73
C HIS A 374 -9.50 -30.26 -23.78
N THR A 375 -8.64 -31.19 -23.33
CA THR A 375 -7.95 -32.13 -24.23
C THR A 375 -8.96 -32.94 -25.06
N ALA A 376 -10.03 -33.45 -24.42
CA ALA A 376 -11.08 -34.17 -25.14
C ALA A 376 -11.85 -33.27 -26.13
N ALA A 377 -12.06 -31.99 -25.80
CA ALA A 377 -12.67 -31.03 -26.72
C ALA A 377 -11.77 -30.74 -27.93
N ARG A 378 -10.46 -30.56 -27.72
CA ARG A 378 -9.47 -30.40 -28.79
C ARG A 378 -9.42 -31.61 -29.71
N GLU A 379 -9.44 -32.82 -29.16
CA GLU A 379 -9.51 -34.04 -29.97
C GLU A 379 -10.74 -34.06 -30.88
N GLN A 380 -11.90 -33.58 -30.42
CA GLN A 380 -13.07 -33.47 -31.30
C GLN A 380 -12.88 -32.39 -32.37
N ASP A 381 -12.36 -31.22 -32.01
CA ASP A 381 -12.14 -30.12 -32.95
C ASP A 381 -11.13 -30.48 -34.06
N ASP A 382 -10.01 -31.11 -33.68
CA ASP A 382 -8.96 -31.56 -34.60
C ASP A 382 -9.44 -32.66 -35.57
N ASN A 383 -10.43 -33.45 -35.16
CA ASN A 383 -11.11 -34.44 -36.01
C ASN A 383 -12.24 -33.85 -36.88
N GLY A 384 -12.47 -32.53 -36.82
CA GLY A 384 -13.51 -31.82 -37.56
C GLY A 384 -14.92 -31.92 -36.93
N ASN A 385 -15.03 -32.47 -35.73
CA ASN A 385 -16.29 -32.66 -34.99
C ASN A 385 -16.63 -31.38 -34.19
N TYR A 386 -16.82 -30.26 -34.88
CA TYR A 386 -16.99 -28.94 -34.26
C TYR A 386 -18.16 -28.87 -33.27
N GLU A 387 -19.32 -29.45 -33.60
CA GLU A 387 -20.49 -29.42 -32.71
C GLU A 387 -20.25 -30.21 -31.41
N GLN A 388 -19.50 -31.31 -31.49
CA GLN A 388 -19.10 -32.07 -30.30
C GLN A 388 -18.08 -31.30 -29.46
N ALA A 389 -17.08 -30.67 -30.09
CA ALA A 389 -16.11 -29.82 -29.39
C ALA A 389 -16.82 -28.65 -28.69
N LEU A 390 -17.74 -27.99 -29.38
CA LEU A 390 -18.56 -26.91 -28.85
C LEU A 390 -19.36 -27.35 -27.62
N ALA A 391 -20.04 -28.51 -27.69
CA ALA A 391 -20.79 -29.06 -26.57
C ALA A 391 -19.91 -29.40 -25.35
N LEU A 392 -18.64 -29.77 -25.56
CA LEU A 392 -17.68 -30.03 -24.49
C LEU A 392 -17.13 -28.74 -23.85
N VAL A 393 -17.16 -27.59 -24.54
CA VAL A 393 -16.61 -26.32 -24.01
C VAL A 393 -17.67 -25.41 -23.40
N ILE A 394 -18.82 -25.24 -24.08
CA ILE A 394 -19.89 -24.32 -23.68
C ILE A 394 -21.21 -25.04 -23.33
N GLY A 395 -21.21 -26.37 -23.28
CA GLY A 395 -22.39 -27.15 -22.90
C GLY A 395 -22.74 -27.06 -21.42
N GLY A 396 -23.53 -28.02 -20.94
CA GLY A 396 -24.01 -28.07 -19.55
C GLY A 396 -22.93 -28.49 -18.54
N LYS A 397 -23.37 -29.09 -17.43
CA LYS A 397 -22.54 -29.49 -16.27
C LYS A 397 -21.26 -30.32 -16.58
N ASP A 398 -21.24 -31.00 -17.72
CA ASP A 398 -20.12 -31.88 -18.12
C ASP A 398 -19.11 -31.15 -19.02
N ALA A 399 -19.33 -29.87 -19.33
CA ALA A 399 -18.44 -29.03 -20.13
C ALA A 399 -17.27 -28.46 -19.31
N THR A 400 -16.29 -27.89 -20.01
CA THR A 400 -15.13 -27.20 -19.40
C THR A 400 -15.54 -25.94 -18.64
N GLY A 401 -16.61 -25.26 -19.07
CA GLY A 401 -17.16 -24.09 -18.38
C GLY A 401 -17.52 -24.35 -16.91
N ALA A 402 -18.09 -25.52 -16.60
CA ALA A 402 -18.40 -25.90 -15.23
C ALA A 402 -17.14 -26.09 -14.35
N CYS A 403 -16.04 -26.56 -14.94
CA CYS A 403 -14.76 -26.67 -14.25
C CYS A 403 -14.15 -25.29 -13.99
N PHE A 404 -14.17 -24.41 -15.00
CA PHE A 404 -13.73 -23.02 -14.85
C PHE A 404 -14.51 -22.28 -13.74
N ASP A 405 -15.84 -22.36 -13.75
CA ASP A 405 -16.69 -21.77 -12.71
C ASP A 405 -16.34 -22.33 -11.31
N GLY A 406 -15.99 -23.63 -11.24
CA GLY A 406 -15.49 -24.27 -10.04
C GLY A 406 -14.14 -23.72 -9.57
N VAL A 407 -13.21 -23.45 -10.49
CA VAL A 407 -11.92 -22.79 -10.17
C VAL A 407 -12.17 -21.38 -9.67
N ASP A 408 -12.92 -20.56 -10.43
CA ASP A 408 -13.14 -19.15 -10.11
C ASP A 408 -13.84 -18.97 -8.75
N LYS A 409 -14.89 -19.76 -8.48
CA LYS A 409 -15.61 -19.72 -7.21
C LYS A 409 -14.72 -20.06 -6.02
N ASN A 410 -13.85 -21.05 -6.16
CA ASN A 410 -13.00 -21.47 -5.06
C ASN A 410 -11.82 -20.51 -4.83
N LEU A 411 -11.25 -19.94 -5.90
CA LEU A 411 -10.30 -18.83 -5.78
C LEU A 411 -10.95 -17.62 -5.12
N ALA A 412 -12.20 -17.29 -5.44
CA ALA A 412 -12.94 -16.22 -4.78
C ALA A 412 -13.12 -16.46 -3.28
N ASN A 413 -13.44 -17.70 -2.89
CA ASN A 413 -13.57 -18.08 -1.48
C ASN A 413 -12.24 -17.94 -0.73
N ALA A 414 -11.13 -18.42 -1.33
CA ALA A 414 -9.80 -18.28 -0.74
C ALA A 414 -9.43 -16.78 -0.60
N LEU A 415 -9.61 -15.99 -1.66
CA LEU A 415 -9.34 -14.55 -1.64
C LEU A 415 -10.12 -13.82 -0.54
N ALA A 416 -11.39 -14.18 -0.32
CA ALA A 416 -12.22 -13.55 0.71
C ALA A 416 -11.75 -13.89 2.13
N HIS A 417 -11.28 -15.13 2.35
CA HIS A 417 -10.69 -15.57 3.62
C HIS A 417 -9.40 -14.79 3.91
N GLU A 418 -8.46 -14.84 2.97
CA GLU A 418 -7.14 -14.19 3.09
C GLU A 418 -7.26 -12.66 3.24
N GLN A 419 -8.25 -12.04 2.58
CA GLN A 419 -8.49 -10.61 2.76
C GLN A 419 -9.05 -10.27 4.15
N THR A 420 -9.74 -11.21 4.79
CA THR A 420 -10.23 -11.02 6.17
C THR A 420 -9.07 -11.08 7.16
N GLU A 421 -8.17 -12.04 6.99
CA GLU A 421 -6.96 -12.17 7.83
C GLU A 421 -6.02 -10.98 7.66
N PHE A 422 -5.79 -10.56 6.42
CA PHE A 422 -5.06 -9.32 6.14
C PHE A 422 -5.64 -8.13 6.90
N ARG A 423 -6.97 -7.89 6.81
CA ARG A 423 -7.61 -6.73 7.47
C ARG A 423 -7.48 -6.80 8.98
N GLN A 424 -7.56 -7.99 9.56
CA GLN A 424 -7.41 -8.17 10.99
C GLN A 424 -5.96 -7.88 11.43
N ALA A 425 -4.97 -8.53 10.84
CA ALA A 425 -3.56 -8.35 11.21
C ALA A 425 -3.05 -6.93 10.92
N ALA A 426 -3.36 -6.36 9.76
CA ALA A 426 -2.99 -4.98 9.44
C ALA A 426 -3.72 -3.96 10.34
N GLY A 427 -4.98 -4.25 10.70
CA GLY A 427 -5.76 -3.44 11.65
C GLY A 427 -5.18 -3.46 13.06
N ASP A 428 -4.78 -4.63 13.56
CA ASP A 428 -4.12 -4.80 14.85
C ASP A 428 -2.76 -4.08 14.86
N GLY A 429 -1.98 -4.20 13.78
CA GLY A 429 -0.70 -3.51 13.63
C GLY A 429 -0.84 -1.98 13.61
N LEU A 430 -1.81 -1.43 12.86
CA LEU A 430 -2.14 -0.01 12.89
C LEU A 430 -2.63 0.41 14.28
N GLY A 431 -3.47 -0.40 14.90
CA GLY A 431 -3.98 -0.20 16.26
C GLY A 431 -2.86 -0.08 17.29
N ALA A 432 -1.82 -0.91 17.20
CA ALA A 432 -0.65 -0.86 18.09
C ALA A 432 0.15 0.45 17.96
N MET A 433 0.07 1.14 16.81
CA MET A 433 0.67 2.47 16.63
C MET A 433 -0.23 3.62 17.12
N THR A 434 -1.53 3.39 17.29
CA THR A 434 -2.46 4.46 17.68
C THR A 434 -2.14 5.02 19.07
N GLY A 435 -2.25 6.34 19.21
CA GLY A 435 -2.02 7.04 20.47
C GLY A 435 -0.56 7.31 20.83
N LEU A 436 0.42 6.65 20.19
CA LEU A 436 1.85 6.94 20.40
C LEU A 436 2.23 8.39 20.05
N PRO A 437 1.80 9.00 18.91
CA PRO A 437 2.17 10.37 18.58
C PRO A 437 1.63 11.39 19.61
N ILE A 438 0.36 11.23 20.00
CA ILE A 438 -0.31 12.09 20.98
C ILE A 438 0.29 11.89 22.37
N GLY A 439 0.48 10.63 22.78
CA GLY A 439 1.08 10.26 24.06
C GLY A 439 2.50 10.78 24.19
N ALA A 440 3.33 10.63 23.16
CA ALA A 440 4.69 11.14 23.12
C ALA A 440 4.72 12.67 23.21
N ALA A 441 3.86 13.38 22.46
CA ALA A 441 3.78 14.84 22.51
C ALA A 441 3.39 15.35 23.90
N VAL A 442 2.34 14.78 24.50
CA VAL A 442 1.87 15.17 25.85
C VAL A 442 2.92 14.87 26.91
N LEU A 443 3.51 13.68 26.90
CA LEU A 443 4.51 13.27 27.89
C LEU A 443 5.84 14.02 27.73
N ALA A 444 6.20 14.45 26.53
CA ALA A 444 7.36 15.30 26.29
C ALA A 444 7.16 16.71 26.87
N VAL A 445 5.98 17.31 26.69
CA VAL A 445 5.64 18.60 27.30
C VAL A 445 5.65 18.52 28.83
N LEU A 446 5.03 17.46 29.40
CA LEU A 446 5.02 17.22 30.85
C LEU A 446 6.43 16.97 31.40
N GLY A 447 7.25 16.19 30.69
CA GLY A 447 8.65 15.93 31.06
C GLY A 447 9.50 17.18 31.03
N ALA A 448 9.35 18.02 30.00
CA ALA A 448 10.04 19.30 29.88
C ALA A 448 9.64 20.27 31.00
N ALA A 449 8.33 20.37 31.29
CA ALA A 449 7.83 21.18 32.41
C ALA A 449 8.38 20.68 33.76
N GLY A 450 8.40 19.36 33.98
CA GLY A 450 8.98 18.74 35.18
C GLY A 450 10.47 19.05 35.35
N ALA A 451 11.24 19.02 34.26
CA ALA A 451 12.66 19.38 34.28
C ALA A 451 12.87 20.85 34.65
N VAL A 452 12.09 21.77 34.07
CA VAL A 452 12.17 23.21 34.35
C VAL A 452 11.75 23.53 35.78
N VAL A 453 10.61 23.00 36.24
CA VAL A 453 10.09 23.22 37.61
C VAL A 453 11.04 22.62 38.66
N GLY A 454 11.56 21.42 38.42
CA GLY A 454 12.51 20.76 39.34
C GLY A 454 13.80 21.54 39.54
N ILE A 455 14.25 22.28 38.52
CA ILE A 455 15.45 23.13 38.59
C ILE A 455 15.10 24.52 39.15
N GLY A 456 13.93 25.06 38.80
CA GLY A 456 13.40 26.32 39.32
C GLY A 456 13.20 26.31 40.85
N ARG A 457 12.64 25.22 41.40
CA ARG A 457 12.47 25.04 42.86
C ARG A 457 13.81 25.01 43.61
N ARG A 458 14.88 24.50 42.99
CA ARG A 458 16.23 24.58 43.57
C ARG A 458 16.80 25.99 43.55
N LEU A 459 16.56 26.75 42.49
CA LEU A 459 17.01 28.15 42.41
C LEU A 459 16.36 29.05 43.46
N SER A 460 15.15 28.73 43.93
CA SER A 460 14.50 29.43 45.04
C SER A 460 15.06 29.09 46.42
N GLU A 461 15.79 27.98 46.59
CA GLU A 461 16.44 27.63 47.87
C GLU A 461 17.76 28.39 48.09
N TYR A 462 18.33 29.00 47.04
CA TYR A 462 19.56 29.80 47.10
C TYR A 462 19.32 31.32 47.18
N ARG A 463 18.07 31.75 47.27
CA ARG A 463 17.67 33.12 47.59
C ARG A 463 17.30 33.18 49.07
#